data_AF-A0A820BDD7-F1
#
_entry.id   AF-A0A820BDD7-F1
#
_cell.length_a   1.000
_cell.length_b   1.000
_cell.length_c   1.000
_cell.angle_alpha   90.00
_cell.angle_beta   90.00
_cell.angle_gamma   90.00
#
_symmetry.space_group_name_H-M   'P 1'
#
loop_
_entity.id
_entity.type
_entity.pdbx_description
1 polymer ?
#
loop_
_entity_poly.entity_id
_entity_poly.type
_entity_poly.pdbx_seq_one_letter_code
_entity_poly.pdbx_strand_id
1 'polypeptide(L)'
;MRTFQVPAVWFIVSEWPLDDYGRLDRVRLPRDGGWRVLRPSVDELSPIEHELLAIFAHTLEWPNDVEFDVLAPFTSLVEQLPSSFNNGQPIDPGLLSIQAICLIRERIYSDIDAEMFFGHSSVRELAQAITVATHVQQ
;
A
#
# COMPACT_ATOMS: atom_id res chain seq x y z
N MET A 1 -9.16 -14.37 -2.66
CA MET A 1 -7.98 -15.08 -2.11
C MET A 1 -7.74 -14.58 -0.70
N ARG A 2 -7.31 -15.42 0.26
CA ARG A 2 -6.98 -14.93 1.61
C ARG A 2 -5.61 -14.24 1.57
N THR A 3 -5.52 -13.01 2.07
CA THR A 3 -4.36 -12.11 2.00
C THR A 3 -3.07 -12.69 2.62
N PHE A 4 -3.19 -13.71 3.47
CA PHE A 4 -2.07 -14.30 4.23
C PHE A 4 -1.27 -15.39 3.48
N GLN A 5 -1.59 -15.69 2.23
CA GLN A 5 -0.96 -16.78 1.46
C GLN A 5 -0.07 -16.29 0.31
N VAL A 6 0.25 -14.99 0.28
CA VAL A 6 1.15 -14.41 -0.72
C VAL A 6 2.55 -14.29 -0.13
N PRO A 7 3.59 -14.88 -0.75
CA PRO A 7 4.96 -14.73 -0.29
C PRO A 7 5.39 -13.25 -0.30
N ALA A 8 5.95 -12.79 0.81
CA ALA A 8 6.45 -11.42 0.94
C ALA A 8 7.70 -11.15 0.08
N VAL A 9 8.45 -12.20 -0.30
CA VAL A 9 9.68 -12.11 -1.08
C VAL A 9 9.75 -13.27 -2.07
N TRP A 10 10.25 -12.99 -3.27
CA TRP A 10 10.59 -13.98 -4.29
C TRP A 10 12.10 -13.94 -4.56
N PHE A 11 12.73 -15.12 -4.59
CA PHE A 11 14.13 -15.26 -4.98
C PHE A 11 14.19 -15.98 -6.33
N ILE A 12 14.93 -15.40 -7.27
CA ILE A 12 15.29 -16.08 -8.52
C ILE A 12 16.66 -16.70 -8.30
N VAL A 13 16.73 -18.02 -8.39
CA VAL A 13 17.98 -18.78 -8.34
C VAL A 13 18.28 -19.34 -9.72
N SER A 14 19.55 -19.36 -10.11
CA SER A 14 19.98 -19.98 -11.37
C SER A 14 19.91 -21.52 -11.29
N GLU A 15 20.09 -22.08 -10.09
CA GLU A 15 19.98 -23.51 -9.81
C GLU A 15 19.39 -23.76 -8.42
N TRP A 16 18.71 -24.90 -8.25
CA TRP A 16 18.18 -25.30 -6.95
C TRP A 16 19.31 -25.85 -6.05
N PRO A 17 19.49 -25.31 -4.83
CA PRO A 17 20.49 -25.84 -3.91
C PRO A 17 20.00 -27.17 -3.33
N LEU A 18 20.46 -28.27 -3.93
CA LEU A 18 20.19 -29.61 -3.45
C LEU A 18 21.36 -30.14 -2.61
N ASP A 19 21.05 -31.00 -1.65
CA ASP A 19 22.05 -31.82 -0.95
C ASP A 19 22.53 -32.99 -1.83
N ASP A 20 23.52 -33.74 -1.35
CA ASP A 20 24.08 -34.90 -2.05
C ASP A 20 23.06 -36.02 -2.31
N TYR A 21 21.90 -35.97 -1.65
CA TYR A 21 20.79 -36.90 -1.81
C TYR A 21 19.67 -36.34 -2.70
N GLY A 22 19.86 -35.17 -3.30
CA GLY A 22 18.90 -34.52 -4.20
C GLY A 22 17.72 -33.84 -3.49
N ARG A 23 17.79 -33.60 -2.18
CA ARG A 23 16.77 -32.87 -1.41
C ARG A 23 17.13 -31.41 -1.28
N LEU A 24 16.13 -30.54 -1.11
CA LEU A 24 16.36 -29.11 -0.93
C LEU A 24 17.19 -28.82 0.32
N ASP A 25 18.38 -28.24 0.14
CA ASP A 25 19.20 -27.73 1.24
C ASP A 25 18.73 -26.33 1.64
N ARG A 26 17.91 -26.29 2.69
CA ARG A 26 17.32 -25.05 3.22
C ARG A 26 18.36 -24.11 3.83
N VAL A 27 19.53 -24.60 4.21
CA VAL A 27 20.59 -23.77 4.79
C VAL A 27 21.28 -22.96 3.70
N ARG A 28 21.38 -23.54 2.50
CA ARG A 28 21.96 -22.95 1.29
C ARG A 28 20.97 -22.11 0.48
N LEU A 29 19.68 -22.10 0.85
CA LEU A 29 18.75 -21.14 0.28
C LEU A 29 19.25 -19.71 0.54
N PRO A 30 19.09 -18.80 -0.44
CA PRO A 30 19.38 -17.38 -0.24
C PRO A 30 18.66 -16.91 1.02
N ARG A 31 19.43 -16.39 1.97
CA ARG A 31 18.87 -15.71 3.13
C ARG A 31 18.68 -14.26 2.78
N ASP A 32 17.65 -13.68 3.37
CA ASP A 32 17.45 -12.25 3.48
C ASP A 32 18.63 -11.63 4.24
N GLY A 33 19.72 -11.33 3.54
CA GLY A 33 20.92 -10.68 4.11
C GLY A 33 20.71 -9.22 4.49
N GLY A 34 19.59 -8.88 5.14
CA GLY A 34 19.18 -7.49 5.44
C GLY A 34 18.63 -6.72 4.24
N TRP A 35 18.10 -7.43 3.23
CA TRP A 35 17.59 -6.80 2.02
C TRP A 35 16.25 -6.13 2.36
N ARG A 36 16.27 -4.79 2.40
CA ARG A 36 15.06 -3.99 2.24
C ARG A 36 14.41 -4.53 0.97
N VAL A 37 13.13 -4.94 1.04
CA VAL A 37 12.29 -5.21 -0.14
C VAL A 37 12.71 -4.17 -1.17
N LEU A 38 13.14 -4.61 -2.36
CA LEU A 38 13.32 -3.71 -3.49
C LEU A 38 11.93 -3.15 -3.78
N ARG A 39 11.56 -2.16 -2.97
CA ARG A 39 10.46 -1.27 -3.20
C ARG A 39 10.75 -0.75 -4.60
N PRO A 40 9.81 -0.90 -5.55
CA PRO A 40 10.00 -0.30 -6.84
C PRO A 40 10.47 1.13 -6.59
N SER A 41 11.55 1.53 -7.27
CA SER A 41 12.00 2.92 -7.23
C SER A 41 10.74 3.77 -7.36
N VAL A 42 10.54 4.71 -6.43
CA VAL A 42 9.43 5.64 -6.54
C VAL A 42 9.78 6.50 -7.74
N ASP A 43 9.41 6.02 -8.93
CA ASP A 43 9.27 6.84 -10.11
C ASP A 43 8.39 8.04 -9.73
N GLU A 44 8.59 9.16 -10.43
CA GLU A 44 7.82 10.39 -10.24
C GLU A 44 6.34 10.06 -10.03
N LEU A 45 5.78 10.55 -8.92
CA LEU A 45 4.39 10.30 -8.58
C LEU A 45 3.49 10.85 -9.69
N SER A 46 2.56 10.03 -10.16
CA SER A 46 1.52 10.45 -11.09
C SER A 46 0.63 11.53 -10.45
N PRO A 47 -0.11 12.31 -11.26
CA PRO A 47 -1.03 13.33 -10.73
C PRO A 47 -2.10 12.74 -9.79
N ILE A 48 -2.58 11.52 -10.08
CA ILE A 48 -3.58 10.84 -9.25
C ILE A 48 -2.95 10.38 -7.93
N GLU A 49 -1.72 9.85 -7.95
CA GLU A 49 -1.00 9.50 -6.72
C GLU A 49 -0.80 10.74 -5.82
N HIS A 50 -0.43 11.89 -6.39
CA HIS A 50 -0.32 13.15 -5.63
C HIS A 50 -1.64 13.55 -4.97
N GLU A 51 -2.75 13.52 -5.71
CA GLU A 51 -4.07 13.87 -5.15
C GLU A 51 -4.54 12.88 -4.09
N LEU A 52 -4.32 11.57 -4.29
CA LEU A 52 -4.63 10.55 -3.27
C LEU A 52 -3.84 10.79 -1.99
N LEU A 53 -2.54 11.08 -2.09
CA LEU A 53 -1.71 11.40 -0.94
C LEU A 53 -2.16 12.70 -0.26
N ALA A 54 -2.57 13.71 -1.02
CA ALA A 54 -3.10 14.94 -0.46
C ALA A 54 -4.42 14.70 0.30
N ILE A 55 -5.31 13.85 -0.23
CA ILE A 55 -6.53 13.44 0.46
C ILE A 55 -6.19 12.68 1.74
N PHE A 56 -5.26 11.72 1.68
CA PHE A 56 -4.88 10.94 2.86
C PHE A 56 -4.21 11.81 3.92
N ALA A 57 -3.32 12.71 3.53
CA ALA A 57 -2.72 13.69 4.43
C ALA A 57 -3.79 14.56 5.09
N HIS A 58 -4.81 14.97 4.34
CA HIS A 58 -5.91 15.74 4.88
C HIS A 58 -6.78 14.93 5.86
N THR A 59 -7.17 13.70 5.49
CA THR A 59 -8.02 12.84 6.33
C THR A 59 -7.32 12.41 7.61
N LEU A 60 -6.03 12.13 7.54
CA LEU A 60 -5.22 11.67 8.66
C LEU A 60 -4.55 12.82 9.42
N GLU A 61 -4.93 14.08 9.13
CA GLU A 61 -4.27 15.32 9.59
C GLU A 61 -2.74 15.16 9.68
N TRP A 62 -2.15 14.59 8.63
CA TRP A 62 -0.80 14.08 8.66
C TRP A 62 0.20 15.23 8.83
N PRO A 63 1.28 15.05 9.62
CA PRO A 63 2.28 16.09 9.80
C PRO A 63 2.94 16.47 8.46
N ASN A 64 2.99 17.76 8.14
CA ASN A 64 3.56 18.26 6.89
C ASN A 64 5.08 18.00 6.74
N ASP A 65 5.75 17.67 7.83
CA ASP A 65 7.19 17.39 7.92
C ASP A 65 7.54 15.89 7.85
N VAL A 66 6.53 15.01 7.77
CA VAL A 66 6.71 13.56 7.70
C VAL A 66 6.37 13.06 6.29
N GLU A 67 7.34 12.42 5.65
CA GLU A 67 7.16 11.86 4.31
C GLU A 67 6.12 10.73 4.31
N PHE A 68 5.23 10.74 3.32
CA PHE A 68 4.22 9.69 3.14
C PHE A 68 4.86 8.44 2.54
N ASP A 69 4.59 7.29 3.13
CA ASP A 69 4.89 6.02 2.48
C ASP A 69 3.86 5.72 1.39
N VAL A 70 4.18 6.07 0.14
CA VAL A 70 3.31 5.87 -1.03
C VAL A 70 3.04 4.38 -1.35
N LEU A 71 3.83 3.48 -0.76
CA LEU A 71 3.67 2.04 -0.92
C LEU A 71 2.84 1.42 0.21
N ALA A 72 2.50 2.19 1.25
CA ALA A 72 1.61 1.72 2.29
C ALA A 72 0.14 1.89 1.89
N PRO A 73 -0.75 0.94 2.25
CA PRO A 73 -2.18 1.14 2.14
C PRO A 73 -2.67 2.13 3.21
N PHE A 74 -3.82 2.76 2.97
CA PHE A 74 -4.41 3.73 3.91
C PHE A 74 -4.56 3.18 5.33
N THR A 75 -4.95 1.91 5.48
CA THR A 75 -5.12 1.26 6.78
C THR A 75 -3.82 1.18 7.58
N SER A 76 -2.69 0.88 6.93
CA SER A 76 -1.38 0.88 7.58
C SER A 76 -0.89 2.27 7.95
N LEU A 77 -1.36 3.32 7.27
CA LEU A 77 -1.06 4.70 7.63
C LEU A 77 -1.84 5.13 8.88
N VAL A 78 -3.09 4.69 9.03
CA VAL A 78 -3.89 4.93 10.25
C VAL A 78 -3.19 4.33 11.49
N GLU A 79 -2.59 3.13 11.35
CA GLU A 79 -1.87 2.47 12.45
C GLU A 79 -0.56 3.19 12.86
N GLN A 80 0.00 4.01 11.99
CA GLN A 80 1.23 4.78 12.24
C GLN A 80 0.97 6.12 12.92
N LEU A 81 -0.30 6.51 13.10
CA LEU A 81 -0.63 7.79 13.70
C LEU A 81 -0.15 7.84 15.16
N PRO A 82 0.50 8.95 15.57
CA PRO A 82 0.91 9.12 16.95
C PRO A 82 -0.31 9.14 17.87
N SER A 83 -0.16 8.68 19.10
CA SER A 83 -1.24 8.66 20.11
C SER A 83 -1.73 10.06 20.52
N SER A 84 -1.03 11.12 20.10
CA SER A 84 -1.48 12.52 20.20
C SER A 84 -2.49 12.92 19.13
N PHE A 85 -2.64 12.13 18.07
CA PHE A 85 -3.61 12.37 17.01
C PHE A 85 -5.04 12.39 17.58
N ASN A 86 -5.91 13.21 16.98
CA ASN A 86 -7.29 13.40 17.43
C ASN A 86 -7.42 13.75 18.92
N ASN A 87 -6.47 14.53 19.47
CA ASN A 87 -6.41 14.91 20.89
C ASN A 87 -6.46 13.72 21.87
N GLY A 88 -5.93 12.56 21.47
CA GLY A 88 -5.96 11.33 22.27
C GLY A 88 -7.32 10.65 22.34
N GLN A 89 -8.28 11.07 21.52
CA GLN A 89 -9.55 10.35 21.35
C GLN A 89 -9.32 9.06 20.55
N PRO A 90 -10.14 8.02 20.77
CA PRO A 90 -10.10 6.80 19.97
C PRO A 90 -10.26 7.13 18.49
N ILE A 91 -9.33 6.61 17.69
CA ILE A 91 -9.40 6.68 16.23
C ILE A 91 -10.28 5.51 15.78
N ASP A 92 -11.28 5.77 14.96
CA ASP A 92 -12.03 4.74 14.24
C ASP A 92 -11.48 4.63 12.81
N PRO A 93 -10.69 3.58 12.49
CA PRO A 93 -10.14 3.39 11.15
C PRO A 93 -11.21 3.25 10.07
N GLY A 94 -12.39 2.74 10.43
CA GLY A 94 -13.52 2.60 9.51
C GLY A 94 -14.09 3.96 9.13
N LEU A 95 -14.28 4.85 10.11
CA LEU A 95 -14.76 6.22 9.87
C LEU A 95 -13.77 7.02 8.99
N LEU A 96 -12.47 6.96 9.29
CA LEU A 96 -11.44 7.62 8.49
C LEU A 96 -11.42 7.09 7.05
N SER A 97 -11.62 5.77 6.87
CA SER A 97 -11.68 5.18 5.53
C SER A 97 -12.90 5.67 4.75
N ILE A 98 -14.07 5.78 5.40
CA ILE A 98 -15.27 6.35 4.76
C ILE A 98 -15.03 7.81 4.37
N GLN A 99 -14.40 8.61 5.22
CA GLN A 99 -14.06 10.00 4.91
C GLN A 99 -13.10 10.09 3.72
N ALA A 100 -12.05 9.27 3.68
CA ALA A 100 -11.14 9.20 2.56
C ALA A 100 -11.87 8.83 1.26
N ILE A 101 -12.74 7.82 1.29
CA ILE A 101 -13.56 7.42 0.13
C ILE A 101 -14.44 8.59 -0.36
N CYS A 102 -15.13 9.28 0.55
CA CYS A 102 -15.96 10.44 0.18
C CYS A 102 -15.14 11.54 -0.49
N LEU A 103 -13.96 11.87 0.05
CA LEU A 103 -13.08 12.88 -0.54
C LEU A 103 -12.53 12.45 -1.90
N ILE A 104 -12.22 11.16 -2.09
CA ILE A 104 -11.81 10.63 -3.41
C ILE A 104 -12.96 10.75 -4.41
N ARG A 105 -14.19 10.44 -4.00
CA ARG A 105 -15.39 10.60 -4.84
C ARG A 105 -15.60 12.04 -5.29
N GLU A 106 -15.38 12.99 -4.39
CA GLU A 106 -15.56 14.40 -4.68
C GLU A 106 -14.47 14.99 -5.58
N ARG A 107 -13.21 14.53 -5.43
CA ARG A 107 -12.05 15.20 -6.05
C ARG A 107 -11.45 14.47 -7.24
N ILE A 108 -11.56 13.15 -7.30
CA ILE A 108 -10.80 12.33 -8.26
C ILE A 108 -11.73 11.45 -9.10
N TYR A 109 -12.52 10.59 -8.45
CA TYR A 109 -13.27 9.54 -9.12
C TYR A 109 -14.54 9.18 -8.36
N SER A 110 -15.70 9.56 -8.90
CA SER A 110 -17.00 9.49 -8.23
C SER A 110 -17.51 8.07 -7.96
N ASP A 111 -17.04 7.07 -8.72
CA ASP A 111 -17.56 5.70 -8.67
C ASP A 111 -16.67 4.75 -7.85
N ILE A 112 -15.72 5.28 -7.05
CA ILE A 112 -14.94 4.45 -6.13
C ILE A 112 -15.88 3.87 -5.06
N ASP A 113 -15.71 2.60 -4.73
CA ASP A 113 -16.41 1.93 -3.62
C ASP A 113 -15.42 1.40 -2.57
N ALA A 114 -15.97 0.87 -1.47
CA ALA A 114 -15.16 0.32 -0.39
C ALA A 114 -14.35 -0.91 -0.85
N GLU A 115 -14.86 -1.70 -1.79
CA GLU A 115 -14.18 -2.88 -2.30
C GLU A 115 -12.92 -2.49 -3.08
N MET A 116 -13.01 -1.50 -3.97
CA MET A 116 -11.88 -0.93 -4.69
C MET A 116 -10.89 -0.25 -3.73
N PHE A 117 -11.38 0.49 -2.73
CA PHE A 117 -10.54 1.18 -1.77
C PHE A 117 -9.72 0.22 -0.89
N PHE A 118 -10.34 -0.83 -0.33
CA PHE A 118 -9.68 -1.80 0.54
C PHE A 118 -9.03 -2.96 -0.21
N GLY A 119 -9.39 -3.18 -1.47
CA GLY A 119 -8.86 -4.26 -2.31
C GLY A 119 -7.44 -4.01 -2.80
N HIS A 120 -6.86 -2.84 -2.55
CA HIS A 120 -5.55 -2.43 -3.03
C HIS A 120 -4.56 -2.22 -1.89
N SER A 121 -3.36 -2.75 -2.07
CA SER A 121 -2.35 -2.84 -1.01
C SER A 121 -1.42 -1.63 -0.94
N SER A 122 -1.59 -0.65 -1.84
CA SER A 122 -0.83 0.59 -1.87
C SER A 122 -1.59 1.73 -2.55
N VAL A 123 -1.16 2.98 -2.30
CA VAL A 123 -1.68 4.17 -3.00
C VAL A 123 -1.50 4.04 -4.51
N ARG A 124 -0.36 3.47 -4.94
CA ARG A 124 -0.04 3.24 -6.35
C ARG A 124 -1.00 2.27 -7.03
N GLU A 125 -1.30 1.14 -6.40
CA GLU A 125 -2.28 0.17 -6.93
C GLU A 125 -3.67 0.81 -7.04
N LEU A 126 -4.06 1.61 -6.05
CA LEU A 126 -5.32 2.35 -6.09
C LEU A 126 -5.36 3.41 -7.20
N ALA A 127 -4.29 4.17 -7.38
CA ALA A 127 -4.18 5.13 -8.47
C ALA A 127 -4.27 4.46 -9.85
N GLN A 128 -3.61 3.32 -10.02
CA GLN A 128 -3.68 2.54 -11.26
C GLN A 128 -5.09 2.02 -11.52
N ALA A 129 -5.77 1.48 -10.52
CA ALA A 129 -7.15 1.01 -10.65
C ALA A 129 -8.11 2.15 -11.03
N ILE A 130 -7.99 3.31 -10.39
CA ILE A 130 -8.77 4.51 -10.73
C ILE A 130 -8.48 4.96 -12.16
N THR A 131 -7.20 4.97 -12.57
CA THR A 131 -6.80 5.37 -13.93
C THR A 131 -7.43 4.46 -14.98
N VAL A 132 -7.37 3.15 -14.78
CA VAL A 132 -7.97 2.14 -15.67
C VAL A 132 -9.48 2.30 -15.71
N ALA A 133 -10.14 2.43 -14.56
CA ALA A 133 -11.59 2.59 -14.47
C ALA A 133 -12.08 3.88 -15.16
N THR A 134 -11.33 4.98 -15.02
CA THR A 134 -11.64 6.27 -15.67
C THR A 134 -11.53 6.18 -17.19
N HIS A 135 -10.54 5.44 -17.72
CA HIS A 135 -10.38 5.27 -19.17
C HIS A 135 -11.47 4.38 -19.81
N VAL A 136 -12.13 3.52 -19.03
CA VAL A 136 -13.23 2.67 -19.51
C VAL A 136 -14.57 3.43 -19.60
N GLN A 137 -14.67 4.60 -18.95
CA GLN A 137 -15.88 5.43 -18.95
C GLN A 137 -15.92 6.51 -20.05
N GLN A 138 -14.89 6.60 -20.91
CA GLN A 138 -14.86 7.48 -22.09
C GLN A 138 -15.22 6.74 -23.38
#